data_AF-A0AAV1JEE9-F1
#
_entry.id   AF-A0AAV1JEE9-F1
#
_cell.length_a   1.000
_cell.length_b   1.000
_cell.length_c   1.000
_cell.angle_alpha   90.00
_cell.angle_beta   90.00
_cell.angle_gamma   90.00
#
_symmetry.space_group_name_H-M   'P 1'
#
loop_
_entity.id
_entity.type
_entity.pdbx_description
1 polymer ?
#
loop_
_entity_poly.entity_id
_entity_poly.type
_entity_poly.pdbx_seq_one_letter_code
_entity_poly.pdbx_strand_id
1 'polypeptide(L)'
;MAHISNVAMPRVRAPPNKDQVYWWSPELARLRAACSAARRHYSRYRRRHRGNGDPAEENRIYAVYIEAKNIMRQKIAEAKQRAWEEFLESLELDPWGRPYKLVMNRLRPWAPPLTAAMEPSLLTSIVSALFPPHASGLGSRVGVREVTEDSESVRR
;
A
#
# COMPACT_ATOMS: atom_id res chain seq x y z
N MET A 1 -41.91 7.85 -11.21
CA MET A 1 -41.76 7.02 -9.99
C MET A 1 -40.30 6.71 -9.63
N ALA A 2 -39.43 6.26 -10.55
CA ALA A 2 -38.04 5.89 -10.24
C ALA A 2 -37.12 7.06 -9.77
N HIS A 3 -37.46 8.31 -10.14
CA HIS A 3 -36.70 9.51 -9.75
C HIS A 3 -36.71 9.74 -8.23
N ILE A 4 -37.86 9.52 -7.57
CA ILE A 4 -38.03 9.76 -6.13
C ILE A 4 -37.18 8.76 -5.32
N SER A 5 -37.19 7.48 -5.71
CA SER A 5 -36.40 6.44 -5.05
C SER A 5 -34.89 6.66 -5.19
N ASN A 6 -34.43 7.20 -6.32
CA ASN A 6 -33.01 7.52 -6.52
C ASN A 6 -32.52 8.71 -5.68
N VAL A 7 -33.42 9.66 -5.39
CA VAL A 7 -33.11 10.81 -4.52
C VAL A 7 -33.13 10.40 -3.04
N ALA A 8 -34.09 9.58 -2.63
CA ALA A 8 -34.20 9.10 -1.25
C ALA A 8 -33.14 8.04 -0.88
N MET A 9 -32.61 7.31 -1.86
CA MET A 9 -31.54 6.32 -1.67
C MET A 9 -30.36 6.59 -2.62
N PRO A 10 -29.52 7.61 -2.33
CA PRO A 10 -28.31 7.83 -3.11
C PRO A 10 -27.42 6.60 -2.99
N ARG A 11 -27.18 5.93 -4.13
CA ARG A 11 -26.30 4.76 -4.18
C ARG A 11 -24.92 5.22 -3.71
N VAL A 12 -24.35 4.50 -2.75
CA VAL A 12 -22.96 4.71 -2.32
C VAL A 12 -22.09 4.66 -3.57
N ARG A 13 -21.54 5.81 -3.96
CA ARG A 13 -20.59 5.87 -5.07
C ARG A 13 -19.44 4.94 -4.71
N ALA A 14 -18.99 4.13 -5.66
CA ALA A 14 -17.80 3.31 -5.43
C ALA A 14 -16.69 4.23 -4.90
N PRO A 15 -15.95 3.80 -3.86
CA PRO A 15 -14.85 4.62 -3.35
C PRO A 15 -13.95 5.00 -4.54
N PRO A 16 -13.34 6.20 -4.53
CA PRO A 16 -12.39 6.59 -5.57
C PRO A 16 -11.40 5.44 -5.76
N ASN A 17 -11.06 5.12 -7.02
CA ASN A 17 -10.13 4.05 -7.36
C ASN A 17 -8.92 4.20 -6.44
N LYS A 18 -8.85 3.37 -5.40
CA LYS A 18 -7.65 3.27 -4.58
C LYS A 18 -6.59 2.84 -5.59
N ASP A 19 -5.52 3.61 -5.72
CA ASP A 19 -4.38 3.21 -6.54
C ASP A 19 -4.15 1.73 -6.29
N GLN A 20 -4.33 0.93 -7.35
CA GLN A 20 -4.21 -0.51 -7.23
C GLN A 20 -2.88 -0.77 -6.56
N VAL A 21 -2.89 -1.61 -5.53
CA VAL A 21 -1.67 -1.91 -4.76
C VAL A 21 -0.56 -2.18 -5.77
N TYR A 22 0.62 -1.60 -5.61
CA TYR A 22 1.62 -1.52 -6.69
C TYR A 22 2.01 -2.85 -7.37
N TRP A 23 1.82 -3.99 -6.68
CA TRP A 23 2.05 -5.34 -7.22
C TRP A 23 0.82 -5.98 -7.89
N TRP A 24 -0.31 -5.27 -7.94
CA TRP A 24 -1.56 -5.71 -8.54
C TRP A 24 -1.54 -5.51 -10.06
N SER A 25 -1.93 -6.54 -10.80
CA SER A 25 -1.94 -6.50 -12.27
C SER A 25 -3.31 -6.87 -12.85
N PRO A 26 -3.62 -6.45 -14.09
CA PRO A 26 -4.83 -6.88 -14.79
C PRO A 26 -4.91 -8.41 -14.95
N GLU A 27 -3.76 -9.09 -15.07
CA GLU A 27 -3.67 -10.55 -15.12
C GLU A 27 -4.17 -11.19 -13.81
N LEU A 28 -3.70 -10.70 -12.65
CA LEU A 28 -4.17 -11.16 -11.35
C LEU A 28 -5.68 -10.94 -11.15
N ALA A 29 -6.21 -9.83 -11.66
CA ALA A 29 -7.65 -9.57 -11.64
C ALA A 29 -8.44 -10.63 -12.45
N ARG A 30 -7.94 -11.00 -13.65
CA ARG A 30 -8.55 -12.06 -14.46
C ARG A 30 -8.48 -13.42 -13.76
N LEU A 31 -7.33 -13.78 -13.20
CA LEU A 31 -7.16 -15.05 -12.47
C LEU A 31 -8.07 -15.12 -11.25
N ARG A 32 -8.22 -14.01 -10.51
CA ARG A 32 -9.15 -13.91 -9.38
C ARG A 32 -10.60 -14.07 -9.82
N ALA A 33 -10.97 -13.47 -10.95
CA ALA A 33 -12.32 -13.62 -11.51
C ALA A 33 -12.59 -15.07 -11.93
N ALA A 34 -11.63 -15.72 -12.61
CA ALA A 34 -11.72 -17.13 -13.01
C ALA A 34 -11.84 -18.08 -11.81
N CYS A 35 -10.96 -17.93 -10.80
CA CYS A 35 -11.04 -18.69 -9.55
C CYS A 35 -12.38 -18.49 -8.83
N SER A 36 -12.88 -17.24 -8.78
CA SER A 36 -14.19 -16.92 -8.20
C SER A 36 -15.35 -17.51 -8.99
N ALA A 37 -15.24 -17.59 -10.32
CA ALA A 37 -16.22 -18.24 -11.18
C ALA A 37 -16.24 -19.77 -10.93
N ALA A 38 -15.08 -20.41 -10.90
CA ALA A 38 -14.93 -21.85 -10.63
C ALA A 38 -15.46 -22.22 -9.23
N ARG A 39 -15.13 -21.43 -8.20
CA ARG A 39 -15.68 -21.62 -6.85
C ARG A 39 -17.20 -21.53 -6.82
N ARG A 40 -17.77 -20.53 -7.50
CA ARG A 40 -19.23 -20.36 -7.61
C ARG A 40 -19.86 -21.50 -8.40
N HIS A 41 -19.18 -22.05 -9.41
CA HIS A 41 -19.64 -23.22 -10.15
C HIS A 41 -19.73 -24.44 -9.22
N TYR A 42 -18.63 -24.79 -8.55
CA TYR A 42 -18.58 -25.88 -7.56
C TYR A 42 -19.62 -25.73 -6.44
N SER A 43 -19.71 -24.53 -5.85
CA SER A 43 -20.67 -24.27 -4.77
C SER A 43 -22.12 -24.40 -5.23
N ARG A 44 -22.43 -24.01 -6.47
CA ARG A 44 -23.78 -24.14 -7.03
C ARG A 44 -24.10 -25.59 -7.38
N TYR A 45 -23.15 -26.33 -7.95
CA TYR A 45 -23.30 -27.76 -8.22
C TYR A 45 -23.65 -28.52 -6.93
N ARG A 46 -22.82 -28.38 -5.89
CA ARG A 46 -23.06 -29.03 -4.58
C ARG A 46 -24.37 -28.66 -3.94
N ARG A 47 -24.81 -27.40 -4.08
CA ARG A 47 -26.10 -26.96 -3.53
C ARG A 47 -27.27 -27.62 -4.25
N ARG A 48 -27.20 -27.75 -5.58
CA ARG A 48 -28.27 -28.33 -6.41
C ARG A 48 -28.32 -29.84 -6.35
N HIS A 49 -27.22 -30.52 -6.03
CA HIS A 49 -27.12 -31.97 -6.10
C HIS A 49 -26.81 -32.60 -4.73
N ARG A 50 -27.30 -31.98 -3.65
CA ARG A 50 -27.14 -32.55 -2.30
C ARG A 50 -27.77 -33.94 -2.25
N GLY A 51 -26.94 -34.95 -1.97
CA GLY A 51 -27.37 -36.34 -1.76
C GLY A 51 -27.69 -37.14 -3.02
N ASN A 52 -27.67 -36.54 -4.22
CA ASN A 52 -27.98 -37.22 -5.49
C ASN A 52 -27.07 -36.76 -6.65
N GLY A 53 -25.90 -36.20 -6.34
CA GLY A 53 -24.93 -35.78 -7.36
C GLY A 53 -24.07 -36.93 -7.83
N ASP A 54 -23.68 -36.91 -9.10
CA ASP A 54 -22.64 -37.79 -9.62
C ASP A 54 -21.29 -37.42 -8.98
N PRO A 55 -20.64 -38.35 -8.23
CA PRO A 55 -19.33 -38.11 -7.63
C PRO A 55 -18.24 -37.83 -8.66
N ALA A 56 -18.32 -38.41 -9.87
CA ALA A 56 -17.32 -38.19 -10.91
C ALA A 56 -17.36 -36.75 -11.43
N GLU A 57 -18.56 -36.23 -11.69
CA GLU A 57 -18.76 -34.85 -12.11
C GLU A 57 -18.43 -33.84 -11.00
N GLU A 58 -18.75 -34.15 -9.72
CA GLU A 58 -18.32 -33.30 -8.60
C GLU A 58 -16.80 -33.16 -8.55
N ASN A 59 -16.08 -34.28 -8.70
CA ASN A 59 -14.62 -34.30 -8.69
C ASN A 59 -14.01 -33.51 -9.85
N ARG A 60 -14.59 -33.60 -11.06
CA ARG A 60 -14.14 -32.81 -12.22
C ARG A 60 -14.27 -31.31 -11.96
N ILE A 61 -15.43 -30.87 -11.46
CA ILE A 61 -15.68 -29.46 -11.16
C ILE A 61 -14.76 -28.98 -10.03
N TYR A 62 -14.55 -29.82 -9.02
CA TYR A 62 -13.64 -29.52 -7.92
C TYR A 62 -12.19 -29.39 -8.40
N ALA A 63 -11.73 -30.27 -9.28
CA ALA A 63 -10.39 -30.22 -9.86
C ALA A 63 -10.15 -28.89 -10.60
N VAL A 64 -11.10 -28.43 -11.42
CA VAL A 64 -11.00 -27.13 -12.10
C VAL A 64 -10.89 -25.97 -11.12
N TYR A 65 -11.64 -26.00 -10.01
CA TYR A 65 -11.54 -24.97 -8.97
C TYR A 65 -10.19 -24.98 -8.27
N ILE A 66 -9.68 -26.16 -7.90
CA ILE A 66 -8.37 -26.29 -7.25
C ILE A 66 -7.26 -25.81 -8.16
N GLU A 67 -7.30 -26.15 -9.44
CA GLU A 67 -6.34 -25.70 -10.43
C GLU A 67 -6.35 -24.17 -10.56
N ALA A 68 -7.51 -23.57 -10.78
CA ALA A 68 -7.65 -22.11 -10.85
C ALA A 68 -7.18 -21.40 -9.56
N LYS A 69 -7.39 -22.03 -8.39
CA LYS A 69 -6.91 -21.53 -7.10
C LYS A 69 -5.39 -21.59 -7.01
N ASN A 70 -4.77 -22.69 -7.44
CA ASN A 70 -3.33 -22.89 -7.40
C ASN A 70 -2.62 -21.90 -8.32
N ILE A 71 -3.07 -21.79 -9.58
CA ILE A 71 -2.56 -20.80 -10.55
C ILE A 71 -2.64 -19.38 -9.97
N MET A 72 -3.80 -19.00 -9.42
CA MET A 72 -3.96 -17.67 -8.82
C MET A 72 -2.98 -17.45 -7.65
N ARG A 73 -2.81 -18.44 -6.76
CA ARG A 73 -1.90 -18.32 -5.61
C ARG A 73 -0.44 -18.20 -6.04
N GLN A 74 -0.03 -19.01 -7.01
CA GLN A 74 1.31 -18.96 -7.57
C GLN A 74 1.59 -17.58 -8.17
N LYS A 75 0.70 -17.08 -9.02
CA LYS A 75 0.85 -15.76 -9.65
C LYS A 75 0.86 -14.61 -8.64
N ILE A 76 0.07 -14.70 -7.57
CA ILE A 76 0.12 -13.73 -6.46
C ILE A 76 1.48 -13.79 -5.75
N ALA A 77 2.02 -14.99 -5.50
CA ALA A 77 3.32 -15.13 -4.87
C ALA A 77 4.44 -14.54 -5.75
N GLU A 78 4.45 -14.87 -7.04
CA GLU A 78 5.39 -14.30 -8.03
C GLU A 78 5.30 -12.77 -8.08
N ALA A 79 4.09 -12.22 -8.14
CA ALA A 79 3.90 -10.76 -8.19
C ALA A 79 4.40 -10.07 -6.92
N LYS A 80 4.14 -10.66 -5.74
CA LYS A 80 4.63 -10.13 -4.47
C LYS A 80 6.14 -10.24 -4.33
N GLN A 81 6.73 -11.34 -4.82
CA GLN A 81 8.16 -11.53 -4.79
C GLN A 81 8.86 -10.49 -5.67
N ARG A 82 8.41 -10.32 -6.92
CA ARG A 82 8.96 -9.30 -7.83
C ARG A 82 8.85 -7.90 -7.24
N ALA A 83 7.68 -7.57 -6.70
CA ALA A 83 7.44 -6.32 -6.02
C ALA A 83 8.35 -6.08 -4.81
N TRP A 84 8.73 -7.15 -4.11
CA TRP A 84 9.68 -7.10 -3.02
C TRP A 84 11.12 -6.92 -3.52
N GLU A 85 11.51 -7.62 -4.60
CA GLU A 85 12.80 -7.47 -5.27
C GLU A 85 12.99 -6.03 -5.78
N GLU A 86 12.01 -5.48 -6.50
CA GLU A 86 12.01 -4.07 -6.97
C GLU A 86 12.12 -3.08 -5.80
N PHE A 87 11.47 -3.39 -4.67
CA PHE A 87 11.56 -2.58 -3.46
C PHE A 87 12.97 -2.63 -2.85
N LEU A 88 13.61 -3.80 -2.84
CA LEU A 88 14.99 -3.95 -2.36
C LEU A 88 15.99 -3.29 -3.30
N GLU A 89 15.84 -3.37 -4.61
CA GLU A 89 16.69 -2.64 -5.56
C GLU A 89 16.62 -1.13 -5.33
N SER A 90 15.44 -0.61 -4.94
CA SER A 90 15.31 0.81 -4.59
C SER A 90 16.11 1.23 -3.36
N LEU A 91 16.44 0.30 -2.45
CA LEU A 91 17.29 0.58 -1.28
C LEU A 91 18.73 0.90 -1.68
N GLU A 92 19.28 0.19 -2.68
CA GLU A 92 20.66 0.39 -3.11
C GLU A 92 20.85 1.75 -3.81
N LEU A 93 19.81 2.22 -4.51
CA LEU A 93 19.80 3.48 -5.23
C LEU A 93 19.54 4.69 -4.34
N ASP A 94 18.57 4.60 -3.42
CA ASP A 94 18.21 5.67 -2.50
C ASP A 94 17.96 5.12 -1.07
N PRO A 95 19.03 4.99 -0.27
CA PRO A 95 18.94 4.47 1.09
C PRO A 95 18.00 5.28 2.00
N TRP A 96 17.80 6.57 1.71
CA TRP A 96 16.99 7.49 2.52
C TRP A 96 15.59 7.76 1.94
N GLY A 97 15.22 7.04 0.88
CA GLY A 97 14.00 7.25 0.11
C GLY A 97 12.76 6.60 0.70
N ARG A 98 12.04 5.87 -0.16
CA ARG A 98 10.80 5.15 0.20
C ARG A 98 11.03 4.08 1.28
N PRO A 99 12.12 3.29 1.25
CA PRO A 99 12.32 2.25 2.25
C PRO A 99 12.56 2.80 3.66
N TYR A 100 13.39 3.83 3.79
CA TYR A 100 13.62 4.53 5.05
C TYR A 100 12.31 5.10 5.61
N LYS A 101 11.53 5.81 4.78
CA LYS A 101 10.22 6.34 5.19
C LYS A 101 9.26 5.24 5.64
N LEU A 102 9.24 4.10 4.96
CA LEU A 102 8.41 2.96 5.34
C LEU A 102 8.77 2.44 6.74
N VAL A 103 10.06 2.21 7.00
CA VAL A 103 10.57 1.75 8.29
C VAL A 103 10.32 2.80 9.37
N MET A 104 10.62 4.07 9.12
CA MET A 104 10.39 5.15 10.07
C MET A 104 8.90 5.33 10.40
N ASN A 105 8.00 5.16 9.43
CA ASN A 105 6.55 5.17 9.69
C ASN A 105 6.08 3.96 10.52
N ARG A 106 6.79 2.82 10.45
CA ARG A 106 6.52 1.63 11.29
C ARG A 106 7.08 1.77 12.70
N LEU A 107 8.26 2.37 12.83
CA LEU A 107 8.94 2.60 14.11
C LEU A 107 8.45 3.86 14.82
N ARG A 108 7.66 4.71 14.14
CA ARG A 108 7.15 5.96 14.68
C ARG A 108 6.44 5.70 16.01
N PRO A 109 7.01 6.19 17.13
CA PRO A 109 6.38 6.03 18.42
C PRO A 109 5.02 6.74 18.44
N TRP A 110 4.05 6.17 19.15
CA TRP A 110 2.76 6.84 19.39
C TRP A 110 2.93 8.09 20.27
N ALA A 111 3.94 8.09 21.15
CA ALA A 111 4.29 9.21 22.00
C ALA A 111 5.32 10.14 21.32
N PRO A 112 5.39 11.42 21.72
CA PRO A 112 6.47 12.30 21.30
C PRO A 112 7.85 11.68 21.59
N PRO A 113 8.84 11.85 20.69
CA PRO A 113 10.18 11.32 20.93
C PRO A 113 10.75 11.93 22.21
N LEU A 114 11.61 11.19 22.92
CA LEU A 114 12.25 11.63 24.16
C LEU A 114 12.92 13.01 24.00
N THR A 115 13.48 13.28 22.83
CA THR A 115 14.10 14.56 22.48
C THR A 115 13.15 15.75 22.50
N ALA A 116 11.84 15.54 22.31
CA ALA A 116 10.84 16.61 22.37
C ALA A 116 10.48 17.04 23.80
N ALA A 117 10.76 16.19 24.80
CA ALA A 117 10.55 16.50 26.22
C ALA A 117 11.85 16.88 26.95
N MET A 118 13.00 16.81 26.25
CA MET A 118 14.32 17.07 26.82
C MET A 118 14.64 18.57 26.84
N GLU A 119 15.45 18.99 27.82
CA GLU A 119 15.90 20.36 27.95
C GLU A 119 16.81 20.77 26.75
N PRO A 120 16.59 21.94 26.12
CA PRO A 120 17.26 22.33 24.86
C PRO A 120 18.79 22.41 24.95
N SER A 121 19.35 22.86 26.07
CA SER A 121 20.80 22.99 26.24
C SER A 121 21.49 21.63 26.36
N LEU A 122 20.87 20.68 27.07
CA LEU A 122 21.31 19.29 27.16
C LEU A 122 21.24 18.60 25.80
N LEU A 123 20.15 18.80 25.04
CA LEU A 123 20.02 18.26 23.69
C LEU A 123 21.16 18.77 22.79
N THR A 124 21.44 20.07 22.84
CA THR A 124 22.52 20.69 22.05
C THR A 124 23.89 20.15 22.43
N SER A 125 24.14 19.94 23.73
CA SER A 125 25.37 19.33 24.24
C SER A 125 25.55 17.89 23.75
N ILE A 126 24.49 17.06 23.86
CA ILE A 126 24.50 15.68 23.36
C ILE A 126 24.74 15.64 21.86
N VAL A 127 24.04 16.46 21.08
CA VAL A 127 24.22 16.52 19.61
C VAL A 127 25.64 16.94 19.25
N SER A 128 26.19 17.95 19.94
CA SER A 128 27.56 18.43 19.70
C SER A 128 28.63 17.39 20.09
N ALA A 129 28.35 16.56 21.09
CA ALA A 129 29.24 15.47 21.49
C ALA A 129 29.17 14.28 20.52
N LEU A 130 27.97 13.91 20.05
CA LEU A 130 27.75 12.80 19.12
C LEU A 130 28.15 13.13 17.68
N PHE A 131 27.95 14.39 17.27
CA PHE A 131 28.30 14.90 15.95
C PHE A 131 29.16 16.16 16.12
N PRO A 132 30.45 16.00 16.46
CA PRO A 132 31.37 17.12 16.60
C PRO A 132 31.37 17.95 15.32
N PRO A 133 31.40 19.29 15.41
CA PRO A 133 31.56 20.13 14.24
C PRO A 133 32.83 19.72 13.51
N HIS A 134 32.71 19.11 12.34
CA HIS A 134 33.88 18.82 11.53
C HIS A 134 34.48 20.16 11.09
N ALA A 135 35.77 20.37 11.32
CA ALA A 135 36.49 21.49 10.73
C ALA A 135 36.74 21.20 9.23
N SER A 136 35.69 20.91 8.44
CA SER A 136 35.81 20.85 6.99
C SER A 136 35.47 22.22 6.43
N GLY A 137 36.54 22.94 6.08
CA GLY A 137 36.49 24.21 5.36
C GLY A 137 35.99 24.02 3.91
N LEU A 138 34.72 23.68 3.75
CA LEU A 138 33.99 23.91 2.51
C LEU A 138 32.88 24.91 2.80
N GLY A 139 33.10 26.12 2.30
CA GLY A 139 32.39 27.32 2.68
C GLY A 139 30.88 27.25 2.51
N SER A 140 30.20 27.83 3.49
CA SER A 140 29.17 28.85 3.29
C SER A 140 28.42 28.82 1.96
N ARG A 141 27.47 27.89 1.78
CA ARG A 141 26.29 28.11 0.93
C ARG A 141 25.06 27.41 1.49
N VAL A 142 24.67 27.74 2.73
CA VAL A 142 23.25 27.69 3.08
C VAL A 142 22.78 29.14 3.10
N GLY A 143 22.37 29.62 1.93
CA GLY A 143 21.56 30.82 1.86
C GLY A 143 20.29 30.54 2.64
N VAL A 144 20.17 31.13 3.83
CA VAL A 144 18.89 31.35 4.48
C VAL A 144 18.05 32.10 3.47
N ARG A 145 17.08 31.41 2.87
CA ARG A 145 16.02 32.08 2.12
C ARG A 145 15.15 32.73 3.19
N GLU A 146 15.50 33.95 3.56
CA GLU A 146 14.58 34.84 4.26
C GLU A 146 13.32 34.92 3.39
N VAL A 147 12.26 34.28 3.86
CA VAL A 147 10.91 34.58 3.39
C VAL A 147 10.58 35.90 4.07
N THR A 148 10.92 37.01 3.40
CA THR A 148 10.34 38.30 3.74
C THR A 148 8.86 38.21 3.35
N GLU A 149 8.02 38.06 4.36
CA GLU A 149 6.62 38.45 4.29
C GLU A 149 6.57 39.95 4.03
N ASP A 150 6.53 40.34 2.75
CA ASP A 150 6.01 41.65 2.37
C ASP A 150 4.65 41.47 1.72
N SER A 151 3.68 42.08 2.40
CA SER A 151 2.29 42.17 2.03
C SER A 151 2.15 43.19 0.90
N GLU A 152 1.54 42.83 -0.24
CA GLU A 152 0.84 43.84 -1.03
C GLU A 152 -0.35 43.28 -1.81
N SER A 153 -1.53 43.60 -1.28
CA SER A 153 -2.81 43.79 -1.96
C SER A 153 -2.72 44.27 -3.41
N VAL A 154 -3.20 43.48 -4.39
CA VAL A 154 -3.92 44.02 -5.58
C VAL A 154 -4.96 43.03 -6.13
N ARG A 155 -6.23 43.40 -5.92
CA ARG A 155 -7.44 43.22 -6.76
C ARG A 155 -7.30 42.48 -8.11
N ARG A 156 -8.05 41.40 -8.31
CA ARG A 156 -9.27 41.31 -9.16
C ARG A 156 -9.83 39.89 -9.19
#